data_AF-A0A7K2VM73-F1
#
_entry.id   AF-A0A7K2VM73-F1
#
_cell.length_a   1.000
_cell.length_b   1.000
_cell.length_c   1.000
_cell.angle_alpha   90.00
_cell.angle_beta   90.00
_cell.angle_gamma   90.00
#
_symmetry.space_group_name_H-M   'P 1'
#
loop_
_entity.id
_entity.type
_entity.pdbx_description
1 polymer ?
#
loop_
_entity_poly.entity_id
_entity_poly.type
_entity_poly.pdbx_seq_one_letter_code
_entity_poly.pdbx_strand_id
1 'polypeptide(L)'
;MDPLDLTGKIMDSLRLRVRGAMAINRWWISEPNERYWVEVTNREDIGTNLLAPQVDDGGKPYWSYALVREVRPGDLVLHWDKNHGPGVVGYSHVRGEAFASTITWQSRGTYGRQRGASDPEPAWEAPLGGYRRLKHPVTQARLREIEPTIQALRDRLREAVGSPLYFPFALSAKRPLRTAQVYLTKLPLALVEELPELRELRQTAVSEPHEPEVPDPPLASVPKQRRKATGYGRQRDVQRRQAIERYAMDLVLSHYRSHGYEVEDVGAHSPWDITARKNGAEVHVEVKGSTTTREAIDVTEGEVRHAEGISTCLVVIDQIALDDDLHCHGGRWRSWSDWSPARGELVATAYRYPLPVGGHGGRPTV
;
A
#
# COMPACT_ATOMS: atom_id res chain seq x y z
N MET A 1 -30.32 22.51 36.02
CA MET A 1 -29.17 22.02 35.24
C MET A 1 -29.72 21.57 33.91
N ASP A 2 -29.52 22.37 32.87
CA ASP A 2 -30.15 22.16 31.57
C ASP A 2 -29.40 21.08 30.74
N PRO A 3 -30.11 20.14 30.09
CA PRO A 3 -29.51 19.09 29.25
C PRO A 3 -28.84 19.59 27.95
N LEU A 4 -28.93 20.89 27.66
CA LEU A 4 -28.42 21.51 26.43
C LEU A 4 -26.94 21.91 26.49
N ASP A 5 -26.28 21.83 27.66
CA ASP A 5 -24.85 22.17 27.82
C ASP A 5 -23.90 20.94 27.65
N LEU A 6 -24.44 19.72 27.57
CA LEU A 6 -23.63 18.50 27.37
C LEU A 6 -23.33 18.22 25.88
N THR A 7 -24.21 18.61 24.97
CA THR A 7 -24.03 18.39 23.52
C THR A 7 -22.93 19.27 22.93
N GLY A 8 -22.74 20.48 23.47
CA GLY A 8 -21.63 21.36 23.07
C GLY A 8 -20.25 20.82 23.48
N LYS A 9 -20.13 20.25 24.67
CA LYS A 9 -18.86 19.70 25.19
C LYS A 9 -18.48 18.35 24.57
N ILE A 10 -19.47 17.54 24.17
CA ILE A 10 -19.23 16.25 23.48
C ILE A 10 -18.90 16.47 21.99
N MET A 11 -19.47 17.49 21.33
CA MET A 11 -19.05 17.89 19.98
C MET A 11 -17.70 18.60 19.96
N ASP A 12 -17.30 19.29 21.04
CA ASP A 12 -15.94 19.82 21.17
C ASP A 12 -14.90 18.75 21.55
N SER A 13 -15.28 17.66 22.24
CA SER A 13 -14.38 16.54 22.54
C SER A 13 -14.18 15.59 21.35
N LEU A 14 -15.17 15.43 20.46
CA LEU A 14 -14.97 14.81 19.12
C LEU A 14 -14.26 15.74 18.12
N ARG A 15 -14.04 17.01 18.50
CA ARG A 15 -13.11 17.95 17.85
C ARG A 15 -11.79 18.08 18.60
N LEU A 16 -11.42 17.12 19.44
CA LEU A 16 -10.03 16.86 19.74
C LEU A 16 -9.39 16.17 18.52
N ARG A 17 -9.26 16.99 17.48
CA ARG A 17 -8.48 16.79 16.26
C ARG A 17 -7.22 15.99 16.61
N VAL A 18 -6.87 15.05 15.74
CA VAL A 18 -5.47 14.86 15.34
C VAL A 18 -4.97 16.23 14.89
N ARG A 19 -4.54 17.08 15.84
CA ARG A 19 -3.91 18.36 15.57
C ARG A 19 -2.54 18.02 14.99
N GLY A 20 -2.43 17.97 13.67
CA GLY A 20 -1.14 17.97 12.98
C GLY A 20 -1.00 17.14 11.71
N ALA A 21 -1.96 16.28 11.33
CA ALA A 21 -1.80 15.53 10.07
C ALA A 21 -1.92 16.48 8.86
N MET A 22 -0.81 16.66 8.13
CA MET A 22 -0.78 17.46 6.91
C MET A 22 -1.70 16.85 5.86
N ALA A 23 -2.61 17.64 5.28
CA ALA A 23 -3.45 17.20 4.17
C ALA A 23 -2.58 16.96 2.92
N ILE A 24 -2.65 15.75 2.37
CA ILE A 24 -1.93 15.37 1.14
C ILE A 24 -2.85 15.56 -0.07
N ASN A 25 -2.33 16.20 -1.12
CA ASN A 25 -3.00 16.32 -2.41
C ASN A 25 -2.88 15.01 -3.20
N ARG A 26 -3.84 14.10 -3.02
CA ARG A 26 -3.83 12.74 -3.60
C ARG A 26 -4.30 12.71 -5.06
N TRP A 27 -3.64 13.47 -5.93
CA TRP A 27 -4.02 13.56 -7.34
C TRP A 27 -3.92 12.24 -8.12
N TRP A 28 -3.22 11.24 -7.58
CA TRP A 28 -3.08 9.90 -8.15
C TRP A 28 -4.24 8.95 -7.82
N ILE A 29 -5.16 9.31 -6.91
CA ILE A 29 -6.14 8.35 -6.36
C ILE A 29 -7.10 7.81 -7.42
N SER A 30 -7.43 8.62 -8.43
CA SER A 30 -8.34 8.25 -9.52
C SER A 30 -7.65 7.50 -10.67
N GLU A 31 -6.32 7.43 -10.67
CA GLU A 31 -5.54 6.85 -11.76
C GLU A 31 -4.85 5.56 -11.27
N PRO A 32 -5.39 4.36 -11.57
CA PRO A 32 -4.92 3.10 -10.99
C PRO A 32 -3.47 2.76 -11.39
N ASN A 33 -2.97 3.35 -12.49
CA ASN A 33 -1.60 3.15 -12.96
C ASN A 33 -0.58 4.10 -12.31
N GLU A 34 -1.03 5.06 -11.49
CA GLU A 34 -0.14 5.98 -10.77
C GLU A 34 0.49 5.34 -9.51
N ARG A 35 1.28 4.28 -9.72
CA ARG A 35 1.79 3.39 -8.65
C ARG A 35 3.26 3.57 -8.27
N TYR A 36 3.90 4.62 -8.75
CA TYR A 36 5.36 4.77 -8.64
C TYR A 36 5.77 5.85 -7.65
N TRP A 37 6.84 5.57 -6.92
CA TRP A 37 7.44 6.43 -5.89
C TRP A 37 8.96 6.47 -6.04
N VAL A 38 9.60 7.55 -5.59
CA VAL A 38 11.08 7.59 -5.47
C VAL A 38 11.45 7.79 -4.00
N GLU A 39 12.15 6.79 -3.44
CA GLU A 39 12.86 6.91 -2.17
C GLU A 39 14.26 7.46 -2.43
N VAL A 40 14.60 8.53 -1.73
CA VAL A 40 15.90 9.18 -1.79
C VAL A 40 16.65 8.88 -0.51
N THR A 41 17.53 7.88 -0.57
CA THR A 41 18.14 7.28 0.62
C THR A 41 19.64 7.08 0.48
N ASN A 42 20.32 7.05 1.62
CA ASN A 42 21.74 6.68 1.75
C ASN A 42 21.90 5.43 2.61
N ARG A 43 20.80 4.70 2.84
CA ARG A 43 20.78 3.46 3.61
C ARG A 43 21.55 2.36 2.87
N GLU A 44 22.22 1.50 3.63
CA GLU A 44 22.90 0.33 3.06
C GLU A 44 21.92 -0.83 2.80
N ASP A 45 20.80 -0.85 3.54
CA ASP A 45 19.75 -1.87 3.49
C ASP A 45 18.59 -1.46 2.56
N ILE A 46 18.91 -0.93 1.38
CA ILE A 46 17.93 -0.49 0.38
C ILE A 46 16.93 -1.62 0.06
N GLY A 47 15.65 -1.26 -0.01
CA GLY A 47 14.56 -2.19 -0.36
C GLY A 47 14.04 -3.04 0.79
N THR A 48 14.49 -2.79 2.03
CA THR A 48 13.96 -3.45 3.24
C THR A 48 12.59 -2.90 3.64
N ASN A 49 12.48 -1.58 3.76
CA ASN A 49 11.26 -0.86 4.11
C ASN A 49 11.39 0.62 3.71
N LEU A 50 10.26 1.32 3.61
CA LEU A 50 10.24 2.76 3.81
C LEU A 50 10.17 3.03 5.31
N LEU A 51 10.97 3.96 5.81
CA LEU A 51 10.98 4.31 7.22
C LEU A 51 11.36 5.78 7.41
N ALA A 52 10.41 6.59 7.87
CA ALA A 52 10.56 8.03 8.02
C ALA A 52 10.00 8.52 9.38
N PRO A 53 10.64 9.52 10.03
CA PRO A 53 10.06 10.18 11.20
C PRO A 53 8.69 10.80 10.91
N GLN A 54 7.80 10.89 11.91
CA GLN A 54 6.50 11.54 11.69
C GLN A 54 6.58 13.06 11.56
N VAL A 55 7.67 13.66 12.06
CA VAL A 55 7.94 15.10 12.09
C VAL A 55 9.39 15.38 11.67
N ASP A 56 9.66 16.61 11.25
CA ASP A 56 11.03 17.08 11.02
C ASP A 56 11.79 17.37 12.33
N ASP A 57 13.06 17.76 12.22
CA ASP A 57 13.93 18.11 13.34
C ASP A 57 13.34 19.23 14.24
N GLY A 58 12.41 20.03 13.70
CA GLY A 58 11.69 21.11 14.39
C GLY A 58 10.35 20.68 14.99
N GLY A 59 10.01 19.38 14.95
CA GLY A 59 8.76 18.84 15.46
C GLY A 59 7.54 19.14 14.59
N LYS A 60 7.73 19.57 13.33
CA LYS A 60 6.64 19.90 12.42
C LYS A 60 6.35 18.75 11.45
N PRO A 61 5.08 18.54 11.06
CA PRO A 61 4.76 17.61 9.99
C PRO A 61 5.51 17.97 8.70
N TYR A 62 6.12 16.96 8.07
CA TYR A 62 6.84 17.13 6.81
C TYR A 62 6.22 16.27 5.72
N TRP A 63 5.85 16.89 4.60
CA TRP A 63 5.08 16.24 3.54
C TRP A 63 5.76 14.96 3.02
N SER A 64 7.09 14.98 2.88
CA SER A 64 7.83 13.87 2.29
C SER A 64 7.85 12.64 3.20
N TYR A 65 7.80 12.85 4.52
CA TYR A 65 7.63 11.74 5.46
C TYR A 65 6.18 11.26 5.50
N ALA A 66 5.23 12.19 5.43
CA ALA A 66 3.81 11.87 5.40
C ALA A 66 3.42 11.01 4.18
N LEU A 67 4.12 11.13 3.05
CA LEU A 67 3.88 10.30 1.85
C LEU A 67 4.13 8.80 2.08
N VAL A 68 4.88 8.39 3.11
CA VAL A 68 5.02 6.96 3.43
C VAL A 68 3.66 6.33 3.70
N ARG A 69 2.71 7.09 4.26
CA ARG A 69 1.34 6.62 4.53
C ARG A 69 0.48 6.45 3.29
N GLU A 70 0.95 6.93 2.15
CA GLU A 70 0.17 7.02 0.92
C GLU A 70 0.55 5.94 -0.09
N VAL A 71 1.63 5.19 0.19
CA VAL A 71 2.01 4.04 -0.63
C VAL A 71 1.04 2.89 -0.39
N ARG A 72 0.77 2.14 -1.45
CA ARG A 72 -0.14 1.00 -1.44
C ARG A 72 0.64 -0.27 -1.71
N PRO A 73 0.33 -1.42 -1.06
CA PRO A 73 0.86 -2.70 -1.49
C PRO A 73 0.85 -2.89 -3.03
N GLY A 74 1.87 -3.55 -3.55
CA GLY A 74 2.15 -3.68 -4.98
C GLY A 74 2.63 -2.40 -5.69
N ASP A 75 2.58 -1.21 -5.07
CA ASP A 75 3.26 -0.03 -5.62
C ASP A 75 4.76 -0.27 -5.75
N LEU A 76 5.39 0.43 -6.68
CA LEU A 76 6.82 0.38 -6.91
C LEU A 76 7.53 1.57 -6.28
N VAL A 77 8.51 1.27 -5.43
CA VAL A 77 9.43 2.25 -4.86
C VAL A 77 10.75 2.15 -5.59
N LEU A 78 11.09 3.18 -6.34
CA LEU A 78 12.37 3.33 -7.02
C LEU A 78 13.38 3.95 -6.03
N HIS A 79 14.56 3.36 -5.91
CA HIS A 79 15.56 3.76 -4.94
C HIS A 79 16.64 4.63 -5.60
N TRP A 80 16.70 5.89 -5.19
CA TRP A 80 17.75 6.82 -5.57
C TRP A 80 18.94 6.68 -4.62
N ASP A 81 20.08 6.21 -5.14
CA ASP A 81 21.35 6.15 -4.42
C ASP A 81 22.17 7.43 -4.69
N LYS A 82 22.60 8.13 -3.63
CA LYS A 82 23.44 9.33 -3.76
C LYS A 82 24.94 9.02 -3.78
N ASN A 83 25.35 7.86 -3.30
CA ASN A 83 26.73 7.56 -2.94
C ASN A 83 27.51 6.91 -4.10
N HIS A 84 26.89 6.05 -4.90
CA HIS A 84 27.58 5.22 -5.90
C HIS A 84 27.27 5.62 -7.36
N GLY A 85 26.97 6.90 -7.58
CA GLY A 85 26.52 7.46 -8.85
C GLY A 85 25.07 7.92 -8.73
N PRO A 86 24.81 9.24 -8.59
CA PRO A 86 23.48 9.75 -8.26
C PRO A 86 22.48 9.32 -9.33
N GLY A 87 21.51 8.50 -8.94
CA GLY A 87 20.53 7.93 -9.86
C GLY A 87 19.61 6.91 -9.21
N VAL A 88 18.57 6.52 -9.95
CA VAL A 88 17.75 5.36 -9.58
C VAL A 88 18.52 4.09 -9.91
N VAL A 89 18.81 3.27 -8.90
CA VAL A 89 19.63 2.06 -9.02
C VAL A 89 18.83 0.77 -9.05
N GLY A 90 17.60 0.81 -8.54
CA GLY A 90 16.76 -0.36 -8.37
C GLY A 90 15.36 0.02 -7.90
N TYR A 91 14.52 -0.98 -7.71
CA TYR A 91 13.16 -0.82 -7.22
C TYR A 91 12.77 -1.97 -6.29
N SER A 92 11.78 -1.73 -5.45
CA SER A 92 11.12 -2.74 -4.61
C SER A 92 9.61 -2.60 -4.72
N HIS A 93 8.91 -3.64 -4.29
CA HIS A 93 7.45 -3.60 -4.13
C HIS A 93 7.10 -3.27 -2.70
N VAL A 94 6.07 -2.45 -2.53
CA VAL A 94 5.38 -2.32 -1.24
C VAL A 94 4.66 -3.64 -0.95
N ARG A 95 4.88 -4.22 0.24
CA ARG A 95 4.38 -5.57 0.59
C ARG A 95 3.19 -5.57 1.54
N GLY A 96 2.85 -4.40 2.09
CA GLY A 96 1.84 -4.21 3.10
C GLY A 96 1.60 -2.72 3.27
N GLU A 97 0.55 -2.36 4.00
CA GLU A 97 0.23 -0.95 4.24
C GLU A 97 1.26 -0.28 5.14
N ALA A 98 1.26 1.04 5.09
CA ALA A 98 2.06 1.82 5.99
C ALA A 98 1.45 1.86 7.41
N PHE A 99 2.27 1.65 8.42
CA PHE A 99 1.87 1.65 9.83
C PHE A 99 2.75 2.59 10.67
N ALA A 100 2.28 2.93 11.87
CA ALA A 100 3.06 3.71 12.83
C ALA A 100 4.11 2.83 13.50
N SER A 101 5.36 3.28 13.51
CA SER A 101 6.52 2.54 14.06
C SER A 101 7.39 3.48 14.90
N THR A 102 8.59 3.03 15.27
CA THR A 102 9.61 3.85 15.91
C THR A 102 10.93 3.73 15.17
N ILE A 103 11.61 4.85 14.93
CA ILE A 103 12.95 4.86 14.36
C ILE A 103 13.96 5.40 15.35
N THR A 104 15.18 4.87 15.34
CA THR A 104 16.33 5.52 15.97
C THR A 104 17.00 6.37 14.90
N TRP A 105 16.50 7.59 14.69
CA TRP A 105 16.97 8.45 13.61
C TRP A 105 18.30 9.09 13.96
N GLN A 106 19.35 8.70 13.24
CA GLN A 106 20.53 9.55 13.14
C GLN A 106 20.39 10.40 11.89
N SER A 107 19.88 11.63 12.05
CA SER A 107 19.99 12.66 11.02
C SER A 107 21.47 12.78 10.62
N ARG A 108 21.81 12.49 9.36
CA ARG A 108 23.18 12.66 8.80
C ARG A 108 23.27 13.83 7.81
N GLY A 109 22.28 14.72 7.82
CA GLY A 109 22.39 16.02 7.16
C GLY A 109 23.39 16.94 7.88
N THR A 110 23.76 18.06 7.26
CA THR A 110 24.69 19.04 7.85
C THR A 110 24.24 19.59 9.22
N TYR A 111 22.96 19.48 9.57
CA TYR A 111 22.38 19.82 10.87
C TYR A 111 22.38 18.67 11.92
N GLY A 112 22.56 17.42 11.50
CA GLY A 112 22.53 16.24 12.39
C GLY A 112 23.78 16.05 13.27
N ARG A 113 24.78 16.93 13.13
CA ARG A 113 26.03 16.87 13.92
C ARG A 113 25.88 17.30 15.38
N GLN A 114 24.71 17.75 15.84
CA GLN A 114 24.52 18.28 17.19
C GLN A 114 23.63 17.45 18.14
N ARG A 115 22.99 16.37 17.68
CA ARG A 115 22.19 15.49 18.58
C ARG A 115 22.88 14.13 18.72
N GLY A 116 23.24 13.78 19.96
CA GLY A 116 23.57 12.40 20.33
C GLY A 116 22.39 11.47 20.03
N ALA A 117 22.63 10.15 20.02
CA ALA A 117 21.63 9.15 19.70
C ALA A 117 20.29 9.47 20.41
N SER A 118 19.30 9.91 19.64
CA SER A 118 17.99 10.25 20.18
C SER A 118 17.29 8.99 20.64
N ASP A 119 16.48 9.15 21.68
CA ASP A 119 15.49 8.13 22.05
C ASP A 119 14.64 7.76 20.82
N PRO A 120 14.11 6.53 20.74
CA PRO A 120 13.26 6.11 19.63
C PRO A 120 12.14 7.13 19.40
N GLU A 121 12.08 7.69 18.19
CA GLU A 121 11.08 8.68 17.82
C GLU A 121 9.97 8.06 16.95
N PRO A 122 8.73 8.59 17.00
CA PRO A 122 7.64 8.10 16.17
C PRO A 122 7.98 8.15 14.68
N ALA A 123 7.68 7.07 13.97
CA ALA A 123 7.91 6.90 12.55
C ALA A 123 6.68 6.42 11.79
N TRP A 124 6.71 6.59 10.47
CA TRP A 124 5.92 5.85 9.50
C TRP A 124 6.80 4.78 8.87
N GLU A 125 6.28 3.57 8.76
CA GLU A 125 6.97 2.44 8.15
C GLU A 125 6.06 1.76 7.12
N ALA A 126 6.61 1.41 5.95
CA ALA A 126 5.92 0.56 4.97
C ALA A 126 6.86 -0.58 4.56
N PRO A 127 6.44 -1.85 4.66
CA PRO A 127 7.32 -2.99 4.36
C PRO A 127 7.58 -3.04 2.85
N LEU A 128 8.85 -3.22 2.47
CA LEU A 128 9.25 -3.41 1.08
C LEU A 128 9.75 -4.85 0.89
N GLY A 129 9.72 -5.32 -0.34
CA GLY A 129 10.28 -6.62 -0.66
C GLY A 129 10.48 -6.84 -2.15
N GLY A 130 11.34 -7.82 -2.46
CA GLY A 130 11.67 -8.14 -3.85
C GLY A 130 12.52 -7.06 -4.51
N TYR A 131 13.47 -6.47 -3.78
CA TYR A 131 14.42 -5.52 -4.34
C TYR A 131 15.10 -6.09 -5.58
N ARG A 132 15.05 -5.32 -6.67
CA ARG A 132 15.67 -5.64 -7.95
C ARG A 132 16.50 -4.45 -8.42
N ARG A 133 17.74 -4.74 -8.82
CA ARG A 133 18.61 -3.75 -9.44
C ARG A 133 18.16 -3.52 -10.88
N LEU A 134 18.06 -2.26 -11.30
CA LEU A 134 17.83 -1.93 -12.69
C LEU A 134 19.04 -2.39 -13.51
N LYS A 135 18.77 -2.97 -14.69
CA LYS A 135 19.83 -3.30 -15.65
C LYS A 135 20.58 -2.05 -16.11
N HIS A 136 19.84 -0.95 -16.28
CA HIS A 136 20.34 0.36 -16.66
C HIS A 136 19.85 1.39 -15.64
N PRO A 137 20.69 1.81 -14.67
CA PRO A 137 20.32 2.85 -13.72
C PRO A 137 19.94 4.16 -14.41
N VAL A 138 18.88 4.82 -13.92
CA VAL A 138 18.50 6.16 -14.40
C VAL A 138 19.35 7.19 -13.67
N THR A 139 20.46 7.59 -14.30
CA THR A 139 21.43 8.51 -13.68
C THR A 139 20.94 9.96 -13.69
N GLN A 140 21.48 10.79 -12.78
CA GLN A 140 21.24 12.22 -12.78
C GLN A 140 21.70 12.89 -14.08
N ALA A 141 22.78 12.41 -14.70
CA ALA A 141 23.24 12.89 -16.00
C ALA A 141 22.17 12.62 -17.07
N ARG A 142 21.63 11.41 -17.10
CA ARG A 142 20.55 11.03 -18.01
C ARG A 142 19.30 11.90 -17.83
N LEU A 143 18.90 12.19 -16.59
CA LEU A 143 17.76 13.06 -16.32
C LEU A 143 17.98 14.51 -16.78
N ARG A 144 19.23 15.00 -16.75
CA ARG A 144 19.58 16.35 -17.25
C ARG A 144 19.52 16.43 -18.78
N GLU A 145 19.84 15.35 -19.48
CA GLU A 145 19.72 15.31 -20.95
C GLU A 145 18.27 15.52 -21.42
N ILE A 146 17.30 15.02 -20.65
CA ILE A 146 15.87 15.15 -20.95
C ILE A 146 15.16 16.21 -20.09
N GLU A 147 15.90 17.14 -19.48
CA GLU A 147 15.36 18.16 -18.57
C GLU A 147 14.20 18.96 -19.19
N PRO A 148 14.25 19.41 -20.47
CA PRO A 148 13.12 20.10 -21.10
C PRO A 148 11.84 19.25 -21.14
N THR A 149 11.95 17.94 -21.41
CA THR A 149 10.81 17.01 -21.44
C THR A 149 10.23 16.83 -20.03
N ILE A 150 11.08 16.65 -19.02
CA ILE A 150 10.67 16.53 -17.61
C ILE A 150 9.94 17.81 -17.16
N GLN A 151 10.47 18.96 -17.54
CA GLN A 151 9.91 20.28 -17.24
C GLN A 151 8.52 20.44 -17.87
N ALA A 152 8.35 20.12 -19.15
CA ALA A 152 7.07 20.16 -19.85
C ALA A 152 6.03 19.18 -19.27
N LEU A 153 6.45 17.97 -18.91
CA LEU A 153 5.58 16.97 -18.27
C LEU A 153 5.08 17.46 -16.92
N ARG A 154 5.97 17.99 -16.08
CA ARG A 154 5.60 18.54 -14.77
C ARG A 154 4.60 19.68 -14.91
N ASP A 155 4.80 20.57 -15.87
CA ASP A 155 3.92 21.73 -16.06
C ASP A 155 2.54 21.30 -16.55
N ARG A 156 2.45 20.38 -17.52
CA ARG A 156 1.17 19.77 -17.95
C ARG A 156 0.45 19.08 -16.79
N LEU A 157 1.18 18.30 -15.99
CA LEU A 157 0.60 17.63 -14.83
C LEU A 157 0.09 18.65 -13.81
N ARG A 158 0.86 19.70 -13.52
CA ARG A 158 0.44 20.78 -12.62
C ARG A 158 -0.83 21.47 -13.09
N GLU A 159 -0.97 21.69 -14.38
CA GLU A 159 -2.16 22.30 -14.96
C GLU A 159 -3.38 21.38 -14.81
N ALA A 160 -3.20 20.07 -15.02
CA ALA A 160 -4.28 19.10 -14.93
C ALA A 160 -4.77 18.82 -13.49
N VAL A 161 -3.84 18.70 -12.53
CA VAL A 161 -4.18 18.22 -11.17
C VAL A 161 -3.83 19.19 -10.04
N GLY A 162 -3.32 20.37 -10.37
CA GLY A 162 -2.95 21.39 -9.41
C GLY A 162 -1.65 21.12 -8.67
N SER A 163 -1.56 21.57 -7.42
CA SER A 163 -0.36 21.49 -6.58
C SER A 163 -0.71 21.23 -5.11
N PRO A 164 0.20 20.66 -4.31
CA PRO A 164 1.54 20.17 -4.69
C PRO A 164 1.51 18.85 -5.48
N LEU A 165 2.51 18.66 -6.35
CA LEU A 165 2.69 17.43 -7.13
C LEU A 165 3.55 16.38 -6.41
N TYR A 166 4.33 16.79 -5.40
CA TYR A 166 5.35 15.96 -4.74
C TYR A 166 6.39 15.39 -5.71
N PHE A 167 6.76 16.19 -6.71
CA PHE A 167 7.60 15.80 -7.84
C PHE A 167 9.04 15.43 -7.41
N PRO A 168 9.67 14.41 -8.03
CA PRO A 168 10.94 13.86 -7.56
C PRO A 168 12.16 14.73 -7.89
N PHE A 169 12.01 15.71 -8.77
CA PHE A 169 13.12 16.52 -9.27
C PHE A 169 12.93 18.01 -8.99
N ALA A 170 14.00 18.65 -8.54
CA ALA A 170 14.09 20.09 -8.38
C ALA A 170 14.56 20.72 -9.70
N LEU A 171 13.67 21.50 -10.32
CA LEU A 171 13.91 22.23 -11.55
C LEU A 171 14.17 23.72 -11.23
N SER A 172 15.11 24.34 -11.93
CA SER A 172 15.50 25.73 -11.70
C SER A 172 16.13 26.35 -12.93
N ALA A 173 15.80 27.61 -13.22
CA ALA A 173 16.53 28.38 -14.24
C ALA A 173 18.00 28.66 -13.87
N LYS A 174 18.38 28.49 -12.59
CA LYS A 174 19.72 28.83 -12.07
C LYS A 174 20.62 27.62 -11.82
N ARG A 175 20.05 26.42 -11.74
CA ARG A 175 20.79 25.19 -11.39
C ARG A 175 20.26 24.02 -12.22
N PRO A 176 21.14 23.16 -12.74
CA PRO A 176 20.71 21.97 -13.46
C PRO A 176 19.77 21.10 -12.63
N LEU A 177 18.93 20.31 -13.32
CA LEU A 177 18.06 19.33 -12.68
C LEU A 177 18.84 18.43 -11.72
N ARG A 178 18.23 18.22 -10.55
CA ARG A 178 18.70 17.31 -9.51
C ARG A 178 17.50 16.70 -8.80
N THR A 179 17.73 15.60 -8.12
CA THR A 179 16.72 15.00 -7.25
C THR A 179 16.34 15.92 -6.10
N ALA A 180 15.07 15.91 -5.74
CA ALA A 180 14.56 16.62 -4.59
C ALA A 180 15.33 16.18 -3.33
N GLN A 181 15.69 17.14 -2.48
CA GLN A 181 16.40 16.86 -1.23
C GLN A 181 15.42 16.52 -0.11
N VAL A 182 14.62 15.48 -0.36
CA VAL A 182 13.56 15.00 0.53
C VAL A 182 13.69 13.47 0.66
N TYR A 183 12.80 12.81 1.40
CA TYR A 183 12.86 11.36 1.62
C TYR A 183 12.09 10.59 0.55
N LEU A 184 10.77 10.75 0.49
CA LEU A 184 9.88 10.11 -0.49
C LEU A 184 9.20 11.15 -1.37
N THR A 185 9.01 10.81 -2.64
CA THR A 185 8.31 11.64 -3.63
C THR A 185 7.41 10.77 -4.52
N LYS A 186 6.38 11.37 -5.10
CA LYS A 186 5.57 10.69 -6.12
C LYS A 186 6.30 10.72 -7.45
N LEU A 187 6.36 9.58 -8.13
CA LEU A 187 6.83 9.48 -9.52
C LEU A 187 5.61 9.37 -10.44
N PRO A 188 5.31 10.38 -11.28
CA PRO A 188 4.20 10.27 -12.21
C PRO A 188 4.43 9.15 -13.23
N LEU A 189 3.37 8.43 -13.60
CA LEU A 189 3.41 7.38 -14.63
C LEU A 189 4.01 7.92 -15.92
N ALA A 190 3.61 9.13 -16.34
CA ALA A 190 4.12 9.74 -17.56
C ALA A 190 5.67 9.81 -17.57
N LEU A 191 6.31 10.01 -16.41
CA LEU A 191 7.77 10.05 -16.34
C LEU A 191 8.40 8.66 -16.45
N VAL A 192 7.69 7.62 -15.99
CA VAL A 192 8.06 6.20 -16.22
C VAL A 192 7.96 5.86 -17.71
N GLU A 193 6.97 6.42 -18.42
CA GLU A 193 6.77 6.18 -19.85
C GLU A 193 7.81 6.89 -20.73
N GLU A 194 8.25 8.08 -20.33
CA GLU A 194 9.28 8.86 -21.03
C GLU A 194 10.71 8.28 -20.87
N LEU A 195 10.92 7.37 -19.91
CA LEU A 195 12.24 6.79 -19.60
C LEU A 195 12.32 5.33 -20.06
N PRO A 196 12.99 5.03 -21.20
CA PRO A 196 13.16 3.67 -21.71
C PRO A 196 13.77 2.68 -20.69
N GLU A 197 14.63 3.17 -19.82
CA GLU A 197 15.30 2.43 -18.75
C GLU A 197 14.31 1.88 -17.71
N LEU A 198 13.13 2.49 -17.60
CA LEU A 198 12.07 2.11 -16.66
C LEU A 198 10.99 1.23 -17.30
N ARG A 199 11.15 0.80 -18.55
CA ARG A 199 10.15 -0.04 -19.25
C ARG A 199 9.86 -1.36 -18.52
N GLU A 200 10.84 -1.95 -17.83
CA GLU A 200 10.62 -3.16 -17.03
C GLU A 200 9.68 -2.94 -15.85
N LEU A 201 9.61 -1.70 -15.33
CA LEU A 201 8.68 -1.34 -14.26
C LEU A 201 7.23 -1.34 -14.73
N ARG A 202 6.97 -0.98 -16.00
CA ARG A 202 5.62 -1.02 -16.58
C ARG A 202 5.02 -2.42 -16.56
N GLN A 203 5.86 -3.45 -16.72
CA GLN A 203 5.42 -4.85 -16.66
C GLN A 203 5.27 -5.31 -15.19
N THR A 204 6.09 -4.77 -14.30
CA THR A 204 6.21 -5.21 -12.92
C THR A 204 5.17 -4.57 -11.98
N ALA A 205 4.86 -3.29 -12.16
CA ALA A 205 3.78 -2.58 -11.47
C ALA A 205 2.38 -3.10 -11.83
N VAL A 206 2.27 -3.92 -12.88
CA VAL A 206 1.01 -4.53 -13.33
C VAL A 206 0.86 -5.97 -12.80
N SER A 207 1.94 -6.58 -12.28
CA SER A 207 2.00 -8.02 -11.99
C SER A 207 1.90 -8.42 -10.50
N GLU A 208 1.83 -7.47 -9.56
CA GLU A 208 1.67 -7.79 -8.13
C GLU A 208 0.33 -7.27 -7.56
N PRO A 209 -0.54 -8.18 -7.06
CA PRO A 209 -1.81 -7.83 -6.39
C PRO A 209 -1.56 -6.97 -5.15
N HIS A 210 -2.33 -5.89 -5.03
CA HIS A 210 -2.36 -4.99 -3.89
C HIS A 210 -3.54 -5.36 -3.01
N GLU A 211 -3.29 -6.02 -1.87
CA GLU A 211 -4.30 -6.09 -0.81
C GLU A 211 -4.06 -4.99 0.22
N PRO A 212 -5.01 -4.06 0.44
CA PRO A 212 -4.91 -3.08 1.51
C PRO A 212 -5.19 -3.68 2.89
N GLU A 213 -4.29 -3.39 3.83
CA GLU A 213 -4.36 -3.63 5.29
C GLU A 213 -4.83 -2.34 6.04
N VAL A 214 -4.92 -2.33 7.37
CA VAL A 214 -5.18 -1.12 8.19
C VAL A 214 -4.34 -1.09 9.45
N PRO A 215 -4.00 0.11 9.96
CA PRO A 215 -3.16 0.29 11.13
C PRO A 215 -3.96 0.09 12.44
N ASP A 216 -3.37 -0.63 13.39
CA ASP A 216 -3.89 -0.74 14.76
C ASP A 216 -3.53 0.49 15.63
N PRO A 217 -4.31 0.77 16.69
CA PRO A 217 -4.21 1.99 17.50
C PRO A 217 -3.09 1.92 18.57
N PRO A 218 -2.68 3.05 19.18
CA PRO A 218 -1.50 3.08 20.06
C PRO A 218 -1.85 2.61 21.48
N LEU A 219 -1.14 1.58 21.98
CA LEU A 219 -1.15 1.24 23.41
C LEU A 219 0.26 1.30 24.05
N ALA A 220 0.22 1.64 25.33
CA ALA A 220 1.27 2.25 26.14
C ALA A 220 2.51 1.37 26.42
N SER A 221 3.66 2.05 26.42
CA SER A 221 4.93 1.81 27.12
C SER A 221 5.09 0.59 28.03
N VAL A 222 5.94 -0.38 27.64
CA VAL A 222 6.82 -1.22 28.50
C VAL A 222 8.13 -1.55 27.71
N PRO A 223 9.33 -1.62 28.33
CA PRO A 223 10.62 -1.56 27.60
C PRO A 223 11.03 -2.85 26.88
N LYS A 224 11.71 -2.67 25.74
CA LYS A 224 12.23 -3.68 24.80
C LYS A 224 13.39 -4.49 25.38
N GLN A 225 13.31 -5.82 25.33
CA GLN A 225 14.49 -6.66 25.12
C GLN A 225 14.58 -7.06 23.64
N ARG A 226 15.72 -6.73 23.03
CA ARG A 226 16.06 -6.99 21.62
C ARG A 226 15.94 -8.49 21.33
N ARG A 227 15.04 -8.88 20.43
CA ARG A 227 15.07 -10.20 19.78
C ARG A 227 15.50 -10.05 18.32
N LYS A 228 16.49 -10.86 17.97
CA LYS A 228 17.06 -11.01 16.62
C LYS A 228 15.95 -11.21 15.59
N ALA A 229 16.11 -10.60 14.43
CA ALA A 229 15.23 -10.78 13.27
C ALA A 229 15.16 -12.27 12.91
N THR A 230 14.02 -12.89 13.21
CA THR A 230 13.57 -14.17 12.67
C THR A 230 12.32 -13.90 11.82
N GLY A 231 11.96 -14.77 10.87
CA GLY A 231 10.82 -14.65 9.93
C GLY A 231 9.41 -14.52 10.52
N TYR A 232 9.30 -14.02 11.74
CA TYR A 232 8.11 -13.82 12.56
C TYR A 232 7.19 -12.71 12.03
N GLY A 233 7.73 -11.65 11.40
CA GLY A 233 6.92 -10.56 10.83
C GLY A 233 6.02 -11.04 9.69
N ARG A 234 6.60 -11.77 8.74
CA ARG A 234 5.85 -12.38 7.62
C ARG A 234 4.80 -13.39 8.09
N GLN A 235 5.09 -14.12 9.17
CA GLN A 235 4.12 -15.04 9.76
C GLN A 235 2.96 -14.29 10.44
N ARG A 236 3.24 -13.15 11.09
CA ARG A 236 2.21 -12.28 11.67
C ARG A 236 1.30 -11.67 10.61
N ASP A 237 1.83 -11.18 9.49
CA ASP A 237 1.00 -10.60 8.41
C ASP A 237 0.04 -11.65 7.82
N VAL A 238 0.53 -12.88 7.62
CA VAL A 238 -0.32 -14.01 7.18
C VAL A 238 -1.41 -14.32 8.20
N GLN A 239 -1.09 -14.29 9.49
CA GLN A 239 -2.07 -14.55 10.56
C GLN A 239 -3.13 -13.45 10.66
N ARG A 240 -2.76 -12.18 10.50
CA ARG A 240 -3.69 -11.04 10.46
C ARG A 240 -4.68 -11.17 9.31
N ARG A 241 -4.18 -11.42 8.10
CA ARG A 241 -5.00 -11.63 6.92
C ARG A 241 -5.99 -12.79 7.09
N GLN A 242 -5.50 -13.93 7.59
CA GLN A 242 -6.35 -15.09 7.85
C GLN A 242 -7.43 -14.83 8.90
N ALA A 243 -7.14 -14.00 9.92
CA ALA A 243 -8.14 -13.61 10.92
C ALA A 243 -9.27 -12.77 10.30
N ILE A 244 -8.92 -11.81 9.44
CA ILE A 244 -9.89 -10.94 8.75
C ILE A 244 -10.75 -11.76 7.77
N GLU A 245 -10.13 -12.58 6.92
CA GLU A 245 -10.83 -13.44 5.97
C GLU A 245 -11.82 -14.37 6.69
N ARG A 246 -11.37 -15.03 7.76
CA ARG A 246 -12.20 -15.92 8.58
C ARG A 246 -13.36 -15.18 9.24
N TYR A 247 -13.09 -14.02 9.83
CA TYR A 247 -14.14 -13.22 10.48
C TYR A 247 -15.21 -12.76 9.49
N ALA A 248 -14.81 -12.29 8.31
CA ALA A 248 -15.74 -11.91 7.26
C ALA A 248 -16.59 -13.10 6.81
N MET A 249 -15.96 -14.25 6.56
CA MET A 249 -16.65 -15.51 6.23
C MET A 249 -17.66 -15.93 7.31
N ASP A 250 -17.26 -15.90 8.58
CA ASP A 250 -18.12 -16.28 9.70
C ASP A 250 -19.34 -15.38 9.83
N LEU A 251 -19.19 -14.07 9.59
CA LEU A 251 -20.32 -13.12 9.54
C LEU A 251 -21.29 -13.47 8.42
N VAL A 252 -20.78 -13.80 7.23
CA VAL A 252 -21.62 -14.14 6.07
C VAL A 252 -22.35 -15.46 6.27
N LEU A 253 -21.64 -16.50 6.69
CA LEU A 253 -22.23 -17.80 7.03
C LEU A 253 -23.32 -17.64 8.10
N SER A 254 -23.05 -16.88 9.16
CA SER A 254 -24.01 -16.63 10.24
C SER A 254 -25.24 -15.87 9.74
N HIS A 255 -25.06 -14.86 8.88
CA HIS A 255 -26.15 -14.11 8.26
C HIS A 255 -27.06 -15.02 7.44
N TYR A 256 -26.53 -15.81 6.52
CA TYR A 256 -27.36 -16.67 5.69
C TYR A 256 -28.03 -17.79 6.51
N ARG A 257 -27.33 -18.37 7.50
CA ARG A 257 -27.94 -19.34 8.45
C ARG A 257 -29.10 -18.73 9.22
N SER A 258 -28.95 -17.52 9.76
CA SER A 258 -30.02 -16.87 10.52
C SER A 258 -31.24 -16.55 9.65
N HIS A 259 -31.06 -16.44 8.34
CA HIS A 259 -32.14 -16.26 7.36
C HIS A 259 -32.69 -17.61 6.84
N GLY A 260 -32.29 -18.74 7.42
CA GLY A 260 -32.82 -20.07 7.11
C GLY A 260 -32.25 -20.69 5.84
N TYR A 261 -31.04 -20.30 5.44
CA TYR A 261 -30.29 -21.00 4.40
C TYR A 261 -29.45 -22.13 5.02
N GLU A 262 -29.34 -23.24 4.32
CA GLU A 262 -28.24 -24.17 4.48
C GLU A 262 -27.00 -23.57 3.81
N VAL A 263 -25.87 -23.49 4.52
CA VAL A 263 -24.66 -22.84 3.98
C VAL A 263 -23.44 -23.72 4.14
N GLU A 264 -22.56 -23.64 3.14
CA GLU A 264 -21.32 -24.40 3.03
C GLU A 264 -20.18 -23.47 2.58
N ASP A 265 -19.03 -23.57 3.24
CA ASP A 265 -17.77 -22.92 2.83
C ASP A 265 -17.07 -23.83 1.81
N VAL A 266 -16.95 -23.34 0.57
CA VAL A 266 -16.43 -24.08 -0.59
C VAL A 266 -15.21 -23.42 -1.24
N GLY A 267 -14.74 -22.28 -0.72
CA GLY A 267 -13.67 -21.46 -1.33
C GLY A 267 -12.34 -22.19 -1.54
N ALA A 268 -12.10 -23.28 -0.82
CA ALA A 268 -10.90 -24.09 -1.00
C ALA A 268 -10.85 -24.88 -2.32
N HIS A 269 -12.01 -25.13 -2.95
CA HIS A 269 -12.14 -26.00 -4.12
C HIS A 269 -13.10 -25.49 -5.19
N SER A 270 -13.73 -24.34 -4.95
CA SER A 270 -14.65 -23.68 -5.86
C SER A 270 -14.18 -22.26 -6.19
N PRO A 271 -14.54 -21.71 -7.36
CA PRO A 271 -14.23 -20.33 -7.73
C PRO A 271 -15.16 -19.29 -7.06
N TRP A 272 -15.70 -19.59 -5.88
CA TRP A 272 -16.46 -18.71 -4.99
C TRP A 272 -16.37 -19.24 -3.55
N ASP A 273 -16.67 -18.40 -2.56
CA ASP A 273 -16.43 -18.74 -1.16
C ASP A 273 -17.54 -19.57 -0.49
N ILE A 274 -18.81 -19.19 -0.65
CA ILE A 274 -19.93 -19.81 0.08
C ILE A 274 -21.04 -20.22 -0.89
N THR A 275 -21.56 -21.43 -0.69
CA THR A 275 -22.84 -21.84 -1.28
C THR A 275 -23.94 -21.78 -0.24
N ALA A 276 -25.01 -21.01 -0.52
CA ALA A 276 -26.19 -20.90 0.32
C ALA A 276 -27.43 -21.46 -0.40
N ARG A 277 -28.13 -22.41 0.23
CA ARG A 277 -29.29 -23.11 -0.34
C ARG A 277 -30.54 -22.90 0.51
N LYS A 278 -31.67 -22.59 -0.12
CA LYS A 278 -32.97 -22.46 0.54
C LYS A 278 -34.11 -22.72 -0.44
N ASN A 279 -35.04 -23.60 -0.08
CA ASN A 279 -36.24 -23.90 -0.88
C ASN A 279 -35.93 -24.28 -2.34
N GLY A 280 -34.82 -24.99 -2.58
CA GLY A 280 -34.38 -25.37 -3.93
C GLY A 280 -33.67 -24.28 -4.73
N ALA A 281 -33.54 -23.06 -4.20
CA ALA A 281 -32.68 -22.02 -4.76
C ALA A 281 -31.27 -22.12 -4.17
N GLU A 282 -30.26 -21.95 -5.03
CA GLU A 282 -28.84 -21.93 -4.67
C GLU A 282 -28.26 -20.55 -5.01
N VAL A 283 -27.50 -19.98 -4.08
CA VAL A 283 -26.81 -18.70 -4.24
C VAL A 283 -25.33 -18.94 -3.98
N HIS A 284 -24.51 -18.57 -4.96
CA HIS A 284 -23.06 -18.49 -4.77
C HIS A 284 -22.71 -17.11 -4.21
N VAL A 285 -21.83 -17.07 -3.22
CA VAL A 285 -21.42 -15.85 -2.55
C VAL A 285 -19.90 -15.75 -2.56
N GLU A 286 -19.41 -14.58 -2.98
CA GLU A 286 -18.01 -14.17 -2.91
C GLU A 286 -17.86 -13.18 -1.75
N VAL A 287 -16.87 -13.39 -0.87
CA VAL A 287 -16.71 -12.61 0.38
C VAL A 287 -15.34 -11.93 0.41
N LYS A 288 -15.35 -10.60 0.53
CA LYS A 288 -14.12 -9.81 0.67
C LYS A 288 -14.10 -9.09 2.02
N GLY A 289 -13.14 -9.46 2.86
CA GLY A 289 -12.89 -8.83 4.16
C GLY A 289 -11.82 -7.74 4.09
N SER A 290 -11.99 -6.66 4.84
CA SER A 290 -11.01 -5.59 4.94
C SER A 290 -11.10 -4.83 6.25
N THR A 291 -9.97 -4.40 6.78
CA THR A 291 -9.93 -3.49 7.90
C THR A 291 -10.10 -2.02 7.44
N THR A 292 -9.87 -1.72 6.16
CA THR A 292 -10.00 -0.38 5.54
C THR A 292 -11.22 -0.32 4.65
N THR A 293 -11.81 0.86 4.49
CA THR A 293 -12.76 1.16 3.41
C THR A 293 -12.22 0.69 2.06
N ARG A 294 -12.98 -0.15 1.35
CA ARG A 294 -12.62 -0.62 0.00
C ARG A 294 -13.48 0.05 -1.06
N GLU A 295 -12.83 0.65 -2.06
CA GLU A 295 -13.50 1.14 -3.26
C GLU A 295 -13.34 0.20 -4.45
N ALA A 296 -12.41 -0.76 -4.35
CA ALA A 296 -12.18 -1.83 -5.30
C ALA A 296 -11.91 -3.15 -4.55
N ILE A 297 -12.07 -4.27 -5.25
CA ILE A 297 -11.77 -5.62 -4.75
C ILE A 297 -10.81 -6.33 -5.70
N ASP A 298 -9.97 -7.19 -5.13
CA ASP A 298 -9.16 -8.11 -5.91
C ASP A 298 -9.99 -9.35 -6.22
N VAL A 299 -10.00 -9.74 -7.50
CA VAL A 299 -10.69 -10.94 -7.97
C VAL A 299 -9.75 -11.81 -8.77
N THR A 300 -9.86 -13.13 -8.61
CA THR A 300 -9.11 -14.07 -9.44
C THR A 300 -9.79 -14.31 -10.79
N GLU A 301 -9.04 -14.75 -11.80
CA GLU A 301 -9.63 -15.15 -13.09
C GLU A 301 -10.68 -16.26 -12.93
N GLY A 302 -10.55 -17.10 -11.89
CA GLY A 302 -11.54 -18.12 -11.54
C GLY A 302 -12.87 -17.49 -11.11
N GLU A 303 -12.82 -16.57 -10.15
CA GLU A 303 -13.99 -15.82 -9.66
C GLU A 303 -14.68 -15.05 -10.79
N VAL A 304 -13.90 -14.37 -11.64
CA VAL A 304 -14.43 -13.62 -12.79
C VAL A 304 -15.18 -14.52 -13.75
N ARG A 305 -14.56 -15.63 -14.20
CA ARG A 305 -15.20 -16.58 -15.13
C ARG A 305 -16.47 -17.18 -14.55
N HIS A 306 -16.47 -17.45 -13.26
CA HIS A 306 -17.64 -17.99 -12.58
C HIS A 306 -18.79 -16.98 -12.54
N ALA A 307 -18.53 -15.75 -12.12
CA ALA A 307 -19.52 -14.68 -12.04
C ALA A 307 -20.07 -14.20 -13.40
N GLU A 308 -19.36 -14.48 -14.50
CA GLU A 308 -19.88 -14.26 -15.87
C GLU A 308 -20.97 -15.26 -16.28
N GLY A 309 -20.87 -16.51 -15.79
CA GLY A 309 -21.77 -17.60 -16.17
C GLY A 309 -22.85 -17.91 -15.15
N ILE A 310 -22.61 -17.59 -13.87
CA ILE A 310 -23.47 -17.94 -12.75
C ILE A 310 -23.66 -16.71 -11.86
N SER A 311 -24.93 -16.38 -11.58
CA SER A 311 -25.29 -15.28 -10.67
C SER A 311 -24.63 -15.49 -9.31
N THR A 312 -23.80 -14.53 -8.93
CA THR A 312 -23.00 -14.57 -7.70
C THR A 312 -23.27 -13.31 -6.89
N CYS A 313 -23.50 -13.46 -5.59
CA CYS A 313 -23.63 -12.37 -4.66
C CYS A 313 -22.23 -11.96 -4.18
N LEU A 314 -21.82 -10.72 -4.43
CA LEU A 314 -20.60 -10.18 -3.82
C LEU A 314 -20.95 -9.57 -2.46
N VAL A 315 -20.24 -9.96 -1.42
CA VAL A 315 -20.30 -9.35 -0.10
C VAL A 315 -18.95 -8.76 0.26
N VAL A 316 -18.91 -7.47 0.58
CA VAL A 316 -17.72 -6.77 1.06
C VAL A 316 -17.96 -6.30 2.49
N ILE A 317 -17.12 -6.76 3.42
CA ILE A 317 -17.11 -6.32 4.81
C ILE A 317 -15.82 -5.55 5.03
N ASP A 318 -15.91 -4.22 4.99
CA ASP A 318 -14.77 -3.33 5.19
C ASP A 318 -14.82 -2.62 6.54
N GLN A 319 -13.79 -1.86 6.94
CA GLN A 319 -13.75 -1.19 8.25
C GLN A 319 -13.84 -2.18 9.45
N ILE A 320 -13.34 -3.41 9.28
CA ILE A 320 -13.17 -4.37 10.38
C ILE A 320 -12.09 -3.83 11.32
N ALA A 321 -12.38 -3.79 12.62
CA ALA A 321 -11.35 -3.52 13.63
C ALA A 321 -10.64 -4.83 13.96
N LEU A 322 -9.30 -4.84 13.97
CA LEU A 322 -8.46 -5.96 14.39
C LEU A 322 -7.68 -5.54 15.64
N ASP A 323 -7.55 -6.42 16.63
CA ASP A 323 -6.72 -6.15 17.81
C ASP A 323 -5.36 -6.90 17.75
N ASP A 324 -4.49 -6.62 18.72
CA ASP A 324 -3.15 -7.21 18.82
C ASP A 324 -3.17 -8.75 19.01
N ASP A 325 -4.29 -9.29 19.51
CA ASP A 325 -4.54 -10.71 19.74
C ASP A 325 -5.26 -11.38 18.53
N LEU A 326 -5.41 -10.65 17.43
CA LEU A 326 -6.06 -11.07 16.18
C LEU A 326 -7.58 -11.27 16.27
N HIS A 327 -8.24 -10.65 17.24
CA HIS A 327 -9.70 -10.62 17.27
C HIS A 327 -10.23 -9.52 16.37
N CYS A 328 -11.21 -9.89 15.55
CA CYS A 328 -11.90 -8.98 14.65
C CYS A 328 -13.23 -8.53 15.25
N HIS A 329 -13.59 -7.26 15.04
CA HIS A 329 -14.83 -6.67 15.51
C HIS A 329 -15.44 -5.70 14.50
N GLY A 330 -16.77 -5.56 14.54
CA GLY A 330 -17.48 -4.60 13.69
C GLY A 330 -17.40 -4.96 12.21
N GLY A 331 -17.18 -3.95 11.38
CA GLY A 331 -17.22 -4.04 9.92
C GLY A 331 -18.49 -3.43 9.33
N ARG A 332 -18.32 -2.68 8.24
CA ARG A 332 -19.38 -2.15 7.39
C ARG A 332 -19.67 -3.16 6.28
N TRP A 333 -20.87 -3.71 6.32
CA TRP A 333 -21.37 -4.67 5.33
C TRP A 333 -21.93 -3.96 4.09
N ARG A 334 -21.52 -4.41 2.91
CA ARG A 334 -22.11 -4.04 1.60
C ARG A 334 -22.27 -5.30 0.75
N SER A 335 -23.35 -5.39 -0.01
CA SER A 335 -23.64 -6.56 -0.84
C SER A 335 -24.24 -6.18 -2.19
N TRP A 336 -23.91 -6.96 -3.22
CA TRP A 336 -24.41 -6.86 -4.58
C TRP A 336 -24.91 -8.22 -5.03
N SER A 337 -26.24 -8.39 -5.04
CA SER A 337 -26.92 -9.66 -5.31
C SER A 337 -26.76 -10.16 -6.75
N ASP A 338 -26.51 -9.24 -7.68
CA ASP A 338 -26.40 -9.41 -9.12
C ASP A 338 -25.01 -9.01 -9.64
N TRP A 339 -23.99 -9.19 -8.80
CA TRP A 339 -22.62 -8.84 -9.18
C TRP A 339 -22.18 -9.62 -10.42
N SER A 340 -21.76 -8.87 -11.44
CA SER A 340 -21.20 -9.41 -12.68
C SER A 340 -20.04 -8.52 -13.12
N PRO A 341 -18.78 -8.97 -12.99
CA PRO A 341 -17.62 -8.16 -13.35
C PRO A 341 -17.50 -8.03 -14.87
N ALA A 342 -17.55 -6.81 -15.39
CA ALA A 342 -17.31 -6.55 -16.81
C ALA A 342 -15.81 -6.62 -17.12
N ARG A 343 -15.39 -7.48 -18.06
CA ARG A 343 -13.94 -7.64 -18.38
C ARG A 343 -13.24 -6.35 -18.79
N GLY A 344 -13.94 -5.39 -19.38
CA GLY A 344 -13.37 -4.09 -19.74
C GLY A 344 -13.08 -3.18 -18.54
N GLU A 345 -13.67 -3.46 -17.38
CA GLU A 345 -13.47 -2.72 -16.12
C GLU A 345 -12.44 -3.40 -15.21
N LEU A 346 -12.07 -4.64 -15.54
CA LEU A 346 -11.05 -5.39 -14.82
C LEU A 346 -9.65 -4.93 -15.21
N VAL A 347 -8.84 -4.63 -14.20
CA VAL A 347 -7.42 -4.38 -14.36
C VAL A 347 -6.69 -5.70 -14.09
N ALA A 348 -5.93 -6.20 -15.07
CA ALA A 348 -5.12 -7.40 -14.87
C ALA A 348 -4.01 -7.12 -13.84
N THR A 349 -4.02 -7.85 -12.72
CA THR A 349 -3.09 -7.65 -11.59
C THR A 349 -2.04 -8.76 -11.41
N ALA A 350 -2.18 -9.88 -12.14
CA ALA A 350 -1.23 -10.99 -12.10
C ALA A 350 -1.22 -11.78 -13.43
N TYR A 351 -0.04 -12.25 -13.84
CA TYR A 351 0.12 -13.15 -14.98
C TYR A 351 0.69 -14.49 -14.52
N ARG A 352 0.11 -15.59 -15.02
CA ARG A 352 0.63 -16.95 -14.82
C ARG A 352 1.33 -17.42 -16.08
N TYR A 353 2.62 -17.69 -16.00
CA TYR A 353 3.38 -18.31 -17.09
C TYR A 353 3.47 -19.82 -16.88
N PRO A 354 2.89 -20.65 -17.77
CA PRO A 354 3.11 -22.09 -17.74
C PRO A 354 4.57 -22.38 -18.09
N LEU A 355 5.21 -23.26 -17.30
CA LEU A 355 6.59 -23.65 -17.57
C LEU A 355 6.68 -24.32 -18.96
N PRO A 356 7.67 -23.95 -19.79
CA PRO A 356 7.88 -24.60 -21.08
C PRO A 356 8.31 -26.06 -20.87
N VAL A 357 7.99 -26.90 -21.86
CA VAL A 357 8.50 -28.28 -21.93
C VAL A 357 10.03 -28.29 -21.98
N GLY A 358 10.66 -29.30 -21.36
CA GLY A 358 12.12 -29.47 -21.37
C GLY A 358 12.86 -28.97 -20.12
N GLY A 359 12.15 -28.57 -19.06
CA GLY A 359 12.77 -28.25 -17.78
C GLY A 359 13.55 -29.45 -17.20
N HIS A 360 14.80 -29.24 -16.80
CA HIS A 360 15.63 -30.29 -16.21
C HIS A 360 15.42 -30.31 -14.69
N GLY A 361 14.93 -31.44 -14.17
CA GLY A 361 14.78 -31.63 -12.73
C GLY A 361 16.12 -31.99 -12.07
N GLY A 362 16.49 -31.27 -11.02
CA GLY A 362 17.62 -31.59 -10.16
C GLY A 362 17.25 -31.41 -8.69
N ARG A 363 17.79 -32.24 -7.80
CA ARG A 363 17.68 -32.00 -6.35
C ARG A 363 18.83 -31.11 -5.89
N PRO A 364 18.59 -30.10 -5.05
CA PRO A 364 19.68 -29.35 -4.44
C PRO A 364 20.53 -30.30 -3.58
N THR A 365 21.82 -30.42 -3.89
CA THR A 365 22.80 -31.00 -2.97
C THR A 365 23.14 -29.93 -1.92
N VAL A 366 22.83 -30.20 -0.66
CA VAL A 366 23.21 -29.37 0.49
C VAL A 366 24.69 -29.56 0.81
#